data_AF-A0A8X7TKC6-F1
#
_entry.id   AF-A0A8X7TKC6-F1
#
_cell.length_a   1.000
_cell.length_b   1.000
_cell.length_c   1.000
_cell.angle_alpha   90.00
_cell.angle_beta   90.00
_cell.angle_gamma   90.00
#
_symmetry.space_group_name_H-M   'P 1'
#
loop_
_entity.id
_entity.type
_entity.pdbx_description
1 polymer ?
#
loop_
_entity_poly.entity_id
_entity_poly.type
_entity_poly.pdbx_seq_one_letter_code
_entity_poly.pdbx_strand_id
1 'polypeptide(L)'
;MEATTTTAATFSSFATSRQNLSSSPCSLLLSRKKLGSANLKFKSPRSLSVRASSTSDSLVTLLDYGAGNVRSIRNALRHLGFSIKDVQKPGDILNADRLIFPGVGAFAPAMDVLNKTGMGEALRTYIENDRPFLGICLGLQLLFDSSEENGLVKGLGVIPGTVGRFDSSAGIRVPHIGWNALQVGKDSEILDDVGNRHVYFVHSYRAIPSNENKDWISSTCNYGESFISSIRRGNVHAVQFHPEKSGEVGLSVLRRFLDPKSPPKQVVIACLDVRTNDKGDLVVTKGDQYDVREQSNENEVRNLGKPVDLAGQYYKDGADEISFLNITGFRDFPLGDLPMIQVLRYTSENVFVPLTVGGGIRDFTDATGRYYSSLEVAAEYFRSGADKISIGSDAVYAAEEFIKSGVKTGKSSLEQISRVYGNQAVVVSIDPRRVYVNDPDDVPYKVIRVTNPGPNGEQYAWYQCTVSGGREGRPIGAYELAKAVEELGAGEILLNCIDCDGQGKGFDTDLVKLISDSVGIPVIASSGAGTPEHFSEVFETTNASAALAAGIFHRKEVPIQSVKEHLLEKGIEVRM
;
A
#
# COMPACT_ATOMS: atom_id res chain seq x y z
N MET A 1 -3.58 27.44 -69.22
CA MET A 1 -4.07 26.15 -68.70
C MET A 1 -2.95 25.51 -67.87
N GLU A 2 -2.29 26.25 -66.95
CA GLU A 2 -2.74 26.72 -65.61
C GLU A 2 -2.59 25.60 -64.55
N ALA A 3 -1.75 25.68 -63.49
CA ALA A 3 -1.44 26.72 -62.48
C ALA A 3 -2.49 26.76 -61.33
N THR A 4 -2.21 26.96 -60.02
CA THR A 4 -0.99 27.05 -59.13
C THR A 4 -1.47 26.76 -57.67
N THR A 5 -0.75 26.66 -56.54
CA THR A 5 0.63 26.95 -56.00
C THR A 5 0.87 25.92 -54.83
N THR A 6 2.02 25.63 -54.18
CA THR A 6 3.07 26.41 -53.47
C THR A 6 2.54 27.18 -52.22
N THR A 7 3.23 27.33 -51.08
CA THR A 7 4.68 27.25 -50.72
C THR A 7 4.91 26.88 -49.24
N ALA A 8 6.16 26.53 -48.85
CA ALA A 8 6.63 26.39 -47.47
C ALA A 8 7.88 27.27 -47.20
N ALA A 9 8.24 27.54 -45.93
CA ALA A 9 9.46 28.25 -45.54
C ALA A 9 9.96 27.85 -44.13
N THR A 10 11.22 28.14 -43.81
CA THR A 10 12.00 27.44 -42.76
C THR A 10 12.67 28.39 -41.75
N PHE A 11 13.06 27.85 -40.59
CA PHE A 11 13.84 28.52 -39.54
C PHE A 11 15.25 28.97 -39.99
N SER A 12 15.77 30.00 -39.32
CA SER A 12 17.20 30.17 -39.05
C SER A 12 17.42 30.84 -37.68
N SER A 13 18.64 30.75 -37.15
CA SER A 13 19.00 31.13 -35.77
C SER A 13 20.19 32.10 -35.73
N PHE A 14 20.28 32.97 -34.72
CA PHE A 14 21.55 33.53 -34.25
C PHE A 14 21.49 33.93 -32.76
N ALA A 15 22.66 34.10 -32.14
CA ALA A 15 22.83 34.39 -30.70
C ALA A 15 24.01 35.35 -30.45
N THR A 16 24.35 35.57 -29.17
CA THR A 16 25.24 36.62 -28.59
C THR A 16 24.53 37.96 -28.33
N SER A 17 24.93 38.78 -27.33
CA SER A 17 26.13 38.78 -26.48
C SER A 17 25.83 39.13 -24.99
N ARG A 18 26.86 39.15 -24.12
CA ARG A 18 26.77 39.57 -22.71
C ARG A 18 27.34 40.99 -22.51
N GLN A 19 26.75 41.79 -21.63
CA GLN A 19 27.46 42.80 -20.83
C GLN A 19 26.90 42.89 -19.40
N ASN A 20 27.78 43.17 -18.43
CA ASN A 20 27.44 43.55 -17.06
C ASN A 20 27.74 45.04 -16.87
N LEU A 21 26.93 45.76 -16.11
CA LEU A 21 27.28 47.06 -15.51
C LEU A 21 26.50 47.26 -14.20
N SER A 22 27.00 48.11 -13.31
CA SER A 22 26.53 48.20 -11.92
C SER A 22 26.36 49.64 -11.43
N SER A 23 25.42 49.86 -10.52
CA SER A 23 25.35 50.99 -9.58
C SER A 23 24.27 50.72 -8.52
N SER A 24 24.27 51.49 -7.43
CA SER A 24 23.56 51.15 -6.17
C SER A 24 22.44 52.16 -5.82
N PRO A 25 21.93 52.28 -4.57
CA PRO A 25 20.54 51.90 -4.30
C PRO A 25 19.63 53.07 -3.90
N CYS A 26 18.32 52.87 -3.99
CA CYS A 26 17.32 53.76 -3.37
C CYS A 26 16.80 53.18 -2.05
N SER A 27 16.43 54.04 -1.11
CA SER A 27 16.10 53.66 0.28
C SER A 27 14.69 54.04 0.68
N LEU A 28 14.04 53.18 1.47
CA LEU A 28 12.80 53.49 2.19
C LEU A 28 12.94 52.99 3.64
N LEU A 29 12.77 53.90 4.61
CA LEU A 29 12.87 53.59 6.03
C LEU A 29 11.50 53.21 6.59
N LEU A 30 11.46 52.16 7.42
CA LEU A 30 10.37 51.95 8.39
C LEU A 30 10.94 51.63 9.78
N SER A 31 10.24 52.12 10.80
CA SER A 31 10.77 52.32 12.15
C SER A 31 10.88 51.03 12.98
N ARG A 32 12.02 50.86 13.69
CA ARG A 32 12.17 49.90 14.79
C ARG A 32 11.66 50.52 16.10
N LYS A 33 10.56 50.03 16.66
CA LYS A 33 10.22 50.21 18.09
C LYS A 33 10.70 49.01 18.92
N LYS A 34 11.26 49.29 20.11
CA LYS A 34 11.71 48.27 21.08
C LYS A 34 10.62 47.98 22.12
N LEU A 35 10.20 46.71 22.21
CA LEU A 35 9.86 46.01 23.44
C LEU A 35 10.51 44.62 23.34
N GLY A 36 10.91 43.92 24.39
CA GLY A 36 10.83 44.20 25.83
C GLY A 36 10.98 42.88 26.58
N SER A 37 12.21 42.40 26.75
CA SER A 37 12.50 41.00 27.12
C SER A 37 12.15 40.67 28.57
N ALA A 38 11.06 39.94 28.79
CA ALA A 38 10.72 39.34 30.08
C ALA A 38 11.59 38.09 30.33
N ASN A 39 12.35 38.06 31.44
CA ASN A 39 13.18 36.92 31.82
C ASN A 39 12.36 35.82 32.53
N LEU A 40 12.01 34.75 31.83
CA LEU A 40 11.48 33.53 32.45
C LEU A 40 12.62 32.54 32.75
N LYS A 41 13.07 32.48 34.01
CA LYS A 41 14.09 31.54 34.48
C LYS A 41 13.49 30.15 34.75
N PHE A 42 13.56 29.25 33.77
CA PHE A 42 13.44 27.82 34.06
C PHE A 42 14.69 27.31 34.78
N LYS A 43 14.51 26.58 35.88
CA LYS A 43 15.60 25.83 36.52
C LYS A 43 15.85 24.56 35.71
N SER A 44 17.10 24.29 35.33
CA SER A 44 17.46 22.99 34.78
C SER A 44 17.37 21.90 35.85
N PRO A 45 16.76 20.73 35.55
CA PRO A 45 17.03 19.51 36.30
C PRO A 45 18.53 19.17 36.18
N ARG A 46 19.11 18.58 37.23
CA ARG A 46 20.48 18.05 37.14
C ARG A 46 20.51 16.90 36.13
N SER A 47 21.30 17.02 35.08
CA SER A 47 21.54 15.92 34.15
C SER A 47 22.33 14.81 34.84
N LEU A 48 21.69 13.65 35.08
CA LEU A 48 22.42 12.42 35.27
C LEU A 48 23.11 12.10 33.95
N SER A 49 24.43 12.26 33.89
CA SER A 49 25.23 11.88 32.72
C SER A 49 25.40 10.37 32.66
N VAL A 50 24.33 9.66 32.30
CA VAL A 50 24.42 8.25 31.89
C VAL A 50 25.25 8.24 30.61
N ARG A 51 26.53 7.88 30.72
CA ARG A 51 27.35 7.54 29.56
C ARG A 51 26.83 6.22 28.99
N ALA A 52 25.91 6.30 28.04
CA ALA A 52 25.61 5.17 27.18
C ALA A 52 26.91 4.75 26.49
N SER A 53 27.37 3.54 26.80
CA SER A 53 28.44 2.89 26.04
C SER A 53 27.90 2.64 24.64
N SER A 54 28.46 3.31 23.63
CA SER A 54 28.08 3.11 22.23
C SER A 54 28.64 1.79 21.71
N THR A 55 28.04 0.68 22.13
CA THR A 55 28.24 -0.65 21.53
C THR A 55 27.76 -0.63 20.09
N SER A 56 28.62 -1.02 19.14
CA SER A 56 28.27 -1.15 17.72
C SER A 56 27.15 -2.16 17.46
N ASP A 57 26.93 -3.08 18.40
CA ASP A 57 25.99 -4.21 18.33
C ASP A 57 24.50 -3.81 18.17
N SER A 58 24.15 -2.53 18.35
CA SER A 58 22.79 -2.03 18.16
C SER A 58 22.58 -1.28 16.83
N LEU A 59 23.54 -1.32 15.89
CA LEU A 59 23.48 -0.61 14.61
C LEU A 59 23.12 -1.56 13.45
N VAL A 60 22.12 -1.18 12.67
CA VAL A 60 21.69 -1.88 11.46
C VAL A 60 22.02 -1.02 10.24
N THR A 61 22.69 -1.58 9.23
CA THR A 61 22.83 -0.90 7.94
C THR A 61 21.63 -1.25 7.06
N LEU A 62 20.99 -0.24 6.46
CA LEU A 62 19.76 -0.40 5.68
C LEU A 62 19.97 0.10 4.25
N LEU A 63 19.72 -0.77 3.25
CA LEU A 63 19.76 -0.40 1.84
C LEU A 63 18.40 0.11 1.37
N ASP A 64 18.29 1.43 1.23
CA ASP A 64 17.15 2.11 0.60
C ASP A 64 17.55 2.55 -0.81
N TYR A 65 16.92 1.96 -1.84
CA TYR A 65 17.16 2.29 -3.24
C TYR A 65 16.18 3.35 -3.80
N GLY A 66 15.35 3.95 -2.94
CA GLY A 66 14.50 5.11 -3.24
C GLY A 66 13.02 4.83 -3.54
N ALA A 67 12.59 3.57 -3.52
CA ALA A 67 11.22 3.14 -3.82
C ALA A 67 10.56 2.35 -2.66
N GLY A 68 9.24 2.50 -2.53
CA GLY A 68 8.40 1.70 -1.64
C GLY A 68 8.33 2.18 -0.18
N ASN A 69 7.63 1.41 0.67
CA ASN A 69 7.40 1.73 2.08
C ASN A 69 8.57 1.33 3.00
N VAL A 70 9.75 1.87 2.71
CA VAL A 70 10.93 1.78 3.57
C VAL A 70 10.76 2.43 4.96
N ARG A 71 9.64 3.09 5.25
CA ARG A 71 9.32 3.64 6.58
C ARG A 71 8.93 2.54 7.57
N SER A 72 8.16 1.53 7.15
CA SER A 72 7.67 0.48 8.04
C SER A 72 8.81 -0.35 8.65
N ILE A 73 9.78 -0.80 7.84
CA ILE A 73 10.97 -1.51 8.34
C ILE A 73 11.83 -0.62 9.25
N ARG A 74 12.02 0.67 8.90
CA ARG A 74 12.74 1.63 9.76
C ARG A 74 12.06 1.80 11.12
N ASN A 75 10.74 1.73 11.19
CA ASN A 75 10.00 1.85 12.45
C ASN A 75 10.00 0.53 13.24
N ALA A 76 9.90 -0.63 12.59
CA ALA A 76 10.07 -1.93 13.24
C ALA A 76 11.46 -2.07 13.89
N LEU A 77 12.53 -1.65 13.20
CA LEU A 77 13.89 -1.66 13.75
C LEU A 77 14.03 -0.75 14.98
N ARG A 78 13.47 0.46 14.93
CA ARG A 78 13.46 1.40 16.07
C ARG A 78 12.64 0.89 17.25
N HIS A 79 11.49 0.25 16.98
CA HIS A 79 10.63 -0.37 17.99
C HIS A 79 11.36 -1.53 18.70
N LEU A 80 12.17 -2.30 17.97
CA LEU A 80 13.07 -3.33 18.52
C LEU A 80 14.33 -2.74 19.20
N GLY A 81 14.50 -1.41 19.25
CA GLY A 81 15.58 -0.73 19.95
C GLY A 81 16.84 -0.45 19.12
N PHE A 82 16.84 -0.73 17.82
CA PHE A 82 18.02 -0.61 16.95
C PHE A 82 18.15 0.78 16.32
N SER A 83 19.40 1.25 16.18
CA SER A 83 19.75 2.42 15.39
C SER A 83 20.02 2.02 13.94
N ILE A 84 19.87 2.98 13.02
CA ILE A 84 19.91 2.72 11.58
C ILE A 84 20.96 3.61 10.92
N LYS A 85 21.78 3.01 10.05
CA LYS A 85 22.64 3.71 9.09
C LYS A 85 22.14 3.38 7.68
N ASP A 86 21.62 4.38 6.98
CA ASP A 86 21.25 4.21 5.57
C ASP A 86 22.49 4.08 4.68
N VAL A 87 22.46 3.17 3.71
CA VAL A 87 23.50 3.07 2.66
C VAL A 87 23.46 4.31 1.79
N GLN A 88 24.61 4.92 1.51
CA GLN A 88 24.73 6.03 0.55
C GLN A 88 25.68 5.73 -0.62
N LYS A 89 26.55 4.73 -0.47
CA LYS A 89 27.53 4.29 -1.48
C LYS A 89 27.87 2.80 -1.30
N PRO A 90 28.43 2.12 -2.32
CA PRO A 90 28.86 0.72 -2.22
C PRO A 90 29.78 0.42 -1.01
N GLY A 91 30.62 1.39 -0.62
CA GLY A 91 31.47 1.28 0.57
C GLY A 91 30.72 1.23 1.91
N ASP A 92 29.44 1.58 1.99
CA ASP A 92 28.66 1.40 3.23
C ASP A 92 28.19 -0.05 3.39
N ILE A 93 27.81 -0.70 2.28
CA ILE A 93 27.49 -2.14 2.22
C ILE A 93 28.72 -2.96 2.67
N LEU A 94 29.88 -2.71 2.06
CA LEU A 94 31.13 -3.44 2.35
C LEU A 94 31.64 -3.25 3.80
N ASN A 95 31.12 -2.28 4.55
CA ASN A 95 31.48 -2.01 5.95
C ASN A 95 30.31 -2.28 6.94
N ALA A 96 29.22 -2.93 6.53
CA ALA A 96 28.07 -3.19 7.39
C ALA A 96 28.29 -4.41 8.33
N ASP A 97 28.18 -4.22 9.64
CA ASP A 97 28.22 -5.33 10.61
C ASP A 97 27.01 -6.27 10.46
N ARG A 98 25.84 -5.71 10.13
CA ARG A 98 24.65 -6.40 9.62
C ARG A 98 23.90 -5.52 8.63
N LEU A 99 23.39 -6.12 7.54
CA LEU A 99 22.76 -5.43 6.42
C LEU A 99 21.34 -5.96 6.20
N ILE A 100 20.37 -5.06 6.11
CA ILE A 100 19.00 -5.38 5.66
C ILE A 100 18.76 -4.70 4.31
N PHE A 101 18.26 -5.45 3.34
CA PHE A 101 17.82 -4.94 2.05
C PHE A 101 16.30 -5.16 1.90
N PRO A 102 15.47 -4.19 2.34
CA PRO A 102 14.06 -4.16 2.02
C PRO A 102 13.84 -3.80 0.54
N GLY A 103 12.82 -4.38 -0.09
CA GLY A 103 12.38 -3.88 -1.39
C GLY A 103 10.89 -4.10 -1.66
N VAL A 104 10.26 -3.02 -2.15
CA VAL A 104 8.86 -2.95 -2.56
C VAL A 104 8.82 -2.18 -3.88
N GLY A 105 8.40 -2.85 -4.94
CA GLY A 105 8.31 -2.30 -6.30
C GLY A 105 8.77 -3.30 -7.34
N ALA A 106 8.95 -2.85 -8.58
CA ALA A 106 9.34 -3.72 -9.67
C ALA A 106 10.84 -4.06 -9.70
N PHE A 107 11.16 -5.28 -10.12
CA PHE A 107 12.49 -5.89 -10.23
C PHE A 107 13.41 -5.12 -11.18
N ALA A 108 12.89 -4.77 -12.36
CA ALA A 108 13.69 -4.10 -13.39
C ALA A 108 14.18 -2.70 -12.95
N PRO A 109 13.33 -1.79 -12.45
CA PRO A 109 13.79 -0.52 -11.84
C PRO A 109 14.81 -0.70 -10.69
N ALA A 110 14.63 -1.71 -9.84
CA ALA A 110 15.56 -1.97 -8.72
C ALA A 110 16.96 -2.38 -9.22
N MET A 111 17.05 -3.35 -10.13
CA MET A 111 18.34 -3.72 -10.75
C MET A 111 18.97 -2.55 -11.51
N ASP A 112 18.16 -1.73 -12.17
CA ASP A 112 18.65 -0.54 -12.88
C ASP A 112 19.35 0.46 -11.94
N VAL A 113 18.80 0.68 -10.73
CA VAL A 113 19.42 1.53 -9.70
C VAL A 113 20.66 0.86 -9.10
N LEU A 114 20.59 -0.43 -8.74
CA LEU A 114 21.71 -1.17 -8.14
C LEU A 114 22.93 -1.25 -9.08
N ASN A 115 22.70 -1.38 -10.39
CA ASN A 115 23.76 -1.39 -11.39
C ASN A 115 24.36 0.01 -11.61
N LYS A 116 23.52 1.04 -11.78
CA LYS A 116 23.99 2.43 -12.02
C LYS A 116 24.75 3.03 -10.83
N THR A 117 24.51 2.55 -9.62
CA THR A 117 25.17 2.99 -8.38
C THR A 117 26.38 2.13 -7.97
N GLY A 118 26.61 0.99 -8.64
CA GLY A 118 27.60 -0.02 -8.23
C GLY A 118 27.23 -0.79 -6.95
N MET A 119 26.03 -0.59 -6.39
CA MET A 119 25.58 -1.28 -5.18
C MET A 119 25.35 -2.77 -5.41
N GLY A 120 24.94 -3.18 -6.61
CA GLY A 120 24.73 -4.59 -6.96
C GLY A 120 26.02 -5.43 -6.89
N GLU A 121 27.18 -4.85 -7.21
CA GLU A 121 28.46 -5.55 -7.07
C GLU A 121 28.86 -5.69 -5.60
N ALA A 122 28.76 -4.62 -4.81
CA ALA A 122 29.02 -4.66 -3.37
C ALA A 122 28.07 -5.59 -2.60
N LEU A 123 26.81 -5.72 -3.01
CA LEU A 123 25.87 -6.71 -2.45
C LEU A 123 26.38 -8.15 -2.66
N ARG A 124 26.79 -8.50 -3.88
CA ARG A 124 27.34 -9.85 -4.17
C ARG A 124 28.57 -10.13 -3.34
N THR A 125 29.55 -9.23 -3.32
CA THR A 125 30.76 -9.38 -2.49
C THR A 125 30.42 -9.47 -0.99
N TYR A 126 29.43 -8.74 -0.50
CA TYR A 126 29.01 -8.84 0.90
C TYR A 126 28.44 -10.23 1.25
N ILE A 127 27.59 -10.76 0.37
CA ILE A 127 26.90 -12.04 0.52
C ILE A 127 27.85 -13.23 0.30
N GLU A 128 28.76 -13.15 -0.67
CA GLU A 128 29.83 -14.14 -0.93
C GLU A 128 30.80 -14.30 0.25
N ASN A 129 30.94 -13.28 1.10
CA ASN A 129 31.74 -13.32 2.32
C ASN A 129 30.95 -13.80 3.57
N ASP A 130 29.77 -14.39 3.37
CA ASP A 130 28.91 -14.97 4.42
C ASP A 130 28.63 -14.02 5.60
N ARG A 131 28.30 -12.76 5.28
CA ARG A 131 28.05 -11.70 6.28
C ARG A 131 26.54 -11.57 6.60
N PRO A 132 26.15 -11.17 7.82
CA PRO A 132 24.75 -11.07 8.23
C PRO A 132 23.90 -10.20 7.30
N PHE A 133 23.06 -10.87 6.50
CA PHE A 133 22.23 -10.26 5.46
C PHE A 133 20.78 -10.71 5.62
N LEU A 134 19.83 -9.76 5.49
CA LEU A 134 18.41 -10.05 5.37
C LEU A 134 17.81 -9.32 4.16
N GLY A 135 17.49 -10.08 3.10
CA GLY A 135 16.66 -9.61 1.99
C GLY A 135 15.17 -9.73 2.33
N ILE A 136 14.35 -8.71 2.01
CA ILE A 136 12.90 -8.73 2.24
C ILE A 136 12.16 -8.47 0.94
N CYS A 137 11.21 -9.36 0.61
CA CYS A 137 10.38 -9.38 -0.59
C CYS A 137 11.19 -9.26 -1.88
N LEU A 138 11.26 -8.08 -2.50
CA LEU A 138 12.11 -7.88 -3.68
C LEU A 138 13.60 -8.13 -3.35
N GLY A 139 14.03 -7.87 -2.11
CA GLY A 139 15.37 -8.19 -1.62
C GLY A 139 15.68 -9.70 -1.56
N LEU A 140 14.68 -10.58 -1.55
CA LEU A 140 14.84 -12.02 -1.81
C LEU A 140 14.94 -12.27 -3.32
N GLN A 141 14.02 -11.71 -4.10
CA GLN A 141 13.89 -11.98 -5.53
C GLN A 141 15.15 -11.59 -6.32
N LEU A 142 15.76 -10.44 -5.98
CA LEU A 142 16.95 -9.94 -6.65
C LEU A 142 18.19 -10.83 -6.46
N LEU A 143 18.19 -11.79 -5.52
CA LEU A 143 19.27 -12.77 -5.33
C LEU A 143 19.35 -13.80 -6.48
N PHE A 144 18.25 -14.03 -7.19
CA PHE A 144 18.15 -15.04 -8.25
C PHE A 144 18.84 -14.60 -9.57
N ASP A 145 18.96 -15.51 -10.53
CA ASP A 145 19.58 -15.21 -11.85
C ASP A 145 18.79 -14.17 -12.64
N SER A 146 17.46 -14.22 -12.58
CA SER A 146 16.57 -13.35 -13.35
C SER A 146 15.14 -13.28 -12.81
N SER A 147 14.38 -12.31 -13.32
CA SER A 147 12.92 -12.28 -13.24
C SER A 147 12.31 -12.05 -14.63
N GLU A 148 11.05 -12.48 -14.79
CA GLU A 148 10.23 -12.25 -15.99
C GLU A 148 9.38 -10.97 -15.90
N GLU A 149 9.45 -10.23 -14.79
CA GLU A 149 8.63 -9.04 -14.56
C GLU A 149 8.91 -7.92 -15.57
N ASN A 150 7.92 -7.64 -16.42
CA ASN A 150 8.00 -6.72 -17.56
C ASN A 150 9.09 -7.09 -18.59
N GLY A 151 9.47 -8.37 -18.66
CA GLY A 151 10.50 -8.91 -19.54
C GLY A 151 11.62 -9.61 -18.77
N LEU A 152 12.46 -10.38 -19.47
CA LEU A 152 13.54 -11.13 -18.82
C LEU A 152 14.69 -10.20 -18.41
N VAL A 153 14.82 -9.93 -17.10
CA VAL A 153 15.85 -9.05 -16.53
C VAL A 153 16.72 -9.84 -15.55
N LYS A 154 18.05 -9.67 -15.65
CA LYS A 154 19.02 -10.34 -14.78
C LYS A 154 19.01 -9.77 -13.36
N GLY A 155 19.02 -10.64 -12.36
CA GLY A 155 19.24 -10.32 -10.96
C GLY A 155 20.73 -10.29 -10.60
N LEU A 156 21.04 -10.57 -9.33
CA LEU A 156 22.40 -10.64 -8.81
C LEU A 156 23.10 -11.98 -9.15
N GLY A 157 22.34 -13.07 -9.42
CA GLY A 157 22.91 -14.38 -9.77
C GLY A 157 23.64 -15.06 -8.61
N VAL A 158 23.11 -14.94 -7.40
CA VAL A 158 23.61 -15.60 -6.18
C VAL A 158 22.95 -16.97 -5.98
N ILE A 159 21.67 -17.08 -6.36
CA ILE A 159 20.84 -18.28 -6.20
C ILE A 159 20.34 -18.74 -7.58
N PRO A 160 20.52 -20.01 -7.98
CA PRO A 160 20.02 -20.51 -9.26
C PRO A 160 18.50 -20.39 -9.44
N GLY A 161 18.08 -19.90 -10.61
CA GLY A 161 16.69 -19.93 -11.07
C GLY A 161 16.07 -18.56 -11.41
N THR A 162 14.81 -18.59 -11.84
CA THR A 162 14.08 -17.43 -12.34
C THR A 162 12.84 -17.13 -11.51
N VAL A 163 12.64 -15.85 -11.21
CA VAL A 163 11.46 -15.29 -10.51
C VAL A 163 10.37 -14.98 -11.55
N GLY A 164 9.53 -15.99 -11.83
CA GLY A 164 8.40 -15.89 -12.76
C GLY A 164 7.09 -15.46 -12.09
N ARG A 165 6.06 -15.15 -12.88
CA ARG A 165 4.71 -14.78 -12.37
C ARG A 165 3.94 -16.01 -11.88
N PHE A 166 3.10 -15.86 -10.85
CA PHE A 166 2.10 -16.88 -10.51
C PHE A 166 1.17 -17.20 -11.70
N ASP A 167 0.84 -18.48 -11.86
CA ASP A 167 -0.08 -18.96 -12.89
C ASP A 167 -1.55 -18.83 -12.45
N SER A 168 -2.20 -17.75 -12.90
CA SER A 168 -3.63 -17.51 -12.69
C SER A 168 -4.55 -18.42 -13.52
N SER A 169 -4.03 -19.28 -14.41
CA SER A 169 -4.86 -20.27 -15.13
C SER A 169 -5.40 -21.36 -14.21
N ALA A 170 -4.74 -21.60 -13.06
CA ALA A 170 -5.20 -22.48 -11.99
C ALA A 170 -6.35 -21.90 -11.15
N GLY A 171 -6.91 -20.73 -11.51
CA GLY A 171 -8.01 -20.08 -10.80
C GLY A 171 -7.60 -19.28 -9.55
N ILE A 172 -6.31 -19.23 -9.21
CA ILE A 172 -5.79 -18.38 -8.14
C ILE A 172 -5.80 -16.90 -8.52
N ARG A 173 -5.99 -16.02 -7.53
CA ARG A 173 -5.85 -14.57 -7.74
C ARG A 173 -4.38 -14.19 -7.89
N VAL A 174 -4.04 -13.23 -8.75
CA VAL A 174 -2.67 -12.72 -8.85
C VAL A 174 -2.71 -11.20 -8.99
N PRO A 175 -2.11 -10.40 -8.09
CA PRO A 175 -1.16 -10.77 -7.03
C PRO A 175 -1.70 -11.66 -5.90
N HIS A 176 -0.78 -12.42 -5.27
CA HIS A 176 -0.97 -13.02 -3.95
C HIS A 176 -0.88 -11.89 -2.92
N ILE A 177 -2.03 -11.48 -2.39
CA ILE A 177 -2.18 -10.50 -1.31
C ILE A 177 -2.89 -11.20 -0.16
N GLY A 178 -2.28 -11.23 1.02
CA GLY A 178 -2.90 -11.82 2.20
C GLY A 178 -1.93 -12.46 3.19
N TRP A 179 -2.49 -13.27 4.09
CA TRP A 179 -1.80 -13.94 5.18
C TRP A 179 -1.73 -15.43 4.89
N ASN A 180 -0.53 -16.00 4.87
CA ASN A 180 -0.32 -17.41 4.49
C ASN A 180 0.69 -18.08 5.45
N ALA A 181 0.57 -19.40 5.64
CA ALA A 181 1.35 -20.17 6.61
C ALA A 181 2.63 -20.74 5.99
N LEU A 182 3.71 -20.84 6.78
CA LEU A 182 5.01 -21.32 6.31
C LEU A 182 5.18 -22.82 6.52
N GLN A 183 5.66 -23.52 5.49
CA GLN A 183 6.21 -24.88 5.58
C GLN A 183 7.70 -24.77 5.90
N VAL A 184 8.00 -24.66 7.18
CA VAL A 184 9.35 -24.38 7.70
C VAL A 184 10.23 -25.63 7.64
N GLY A 185 11.45 -25.48 7.10
CA GLY A 185 12.46 -26.53 7.05
C GLY A 185 13.10 -26.82 8.41
N LYS A 186 14.03 -27.79 8.45
CA LYS A 186 14.88 -27.99 9.63
C LYS A 186 15.93 -26.88 9.72
N ASP A 187 16.28 -26.51 10.95
CA ASP A 187 17.29 -25.50 11.28
C ASP A 187 17.04 -24.14 10.58
N SER A 188 15.82 -23.60 10.78
CA SER A 188 15.33 -22.39 10.10
C SER A 188 15.84 -21.08 10.70
N GLU A 189 16.30 -21.12 11.95
CA GLU A 189 16.87 -20.01 12.72
C GLU A 189 15.88 -18.85 12.88
N ILE A 190 15.89 -17.87 11.97
CA ILE A 190 15.02 -16.68 12.06
C ILE A 190 13.52 -17.00 12.05
N LEU A 191 13.12 -18.21 11.63
CA LEU A 191 11.72 -18.65 11.61
C LEU A 191 11.33 -19.61 12.75
N ASP A 192 12.23 -19.95 13.69
CA ASP A 192 11.99 -21.06 14.62
C ASP A 192 10.77 -20.86 15.57
N ASP A 193 10.35 -19.62 15.85
CA ASP A 193 9.09 -19.35 16.60
C ASP A 193 7.85 -19.28 15.71
N VAL A 194 7.98 -19.19 14.37
CA VAL A 194 6.83 -18.92 13.50
C VAL A 194 5.78 -20.02 13.64
N GLY A 195 6.22 -21.29 13.58
CA GLY A 195 5.33 -22.44 13.69
C GLY A 195 4.21 -22.36 12.64
N ASN A 196 2.96 -22.55 13.08
CA ASN A 196 1.78 -22.48 12.22
C ASN A 196 1.22 -21.05 12.06
N ARG A 197 1.94 -20.00 12.48
CA ARG A 197 1.43 -18.61 12.45
C ARG A 197 1.66 -17.97 11.07
N HIS A 198 0.63 -17.31 10.55
CA HIS A 198 0.68 -16.67 9.24
C HIS A 198 1.60 -15.44 9.18
N VAL A 199 2.15 -15.21 8.00
CA VAL A 199 2.92 -14.01 7.63
C VAL A 199 2.34 -13.36 6.38
N TYR A 200 2.58 -12.07 6.20
CA TYR A 200 1.94 -11.26 5.16
C TYR A 200 2.72 -11.25 3.83
N PHE A 201 2.05 -11.64 2.76
CA PHE A 201 2.53 -11.67 1.38
C PHE A 201 1.79 -10.64 0.52
N VAL A 202 2.52 -10.01 -0.42
CA VAL A 202 1.98 -8.99 -1.35
C VAL A 202 2.81 -8.97 -2.65
N HIS A 203 2.60 -9.96 -3.52
CA HIS A 203 3.46 -10.17 -4.69
C HIS A 203 2.78 -10.87 -5.88
N SER A 204 3.14 -10.48 -7.11
CA SER A 204 2.72 -11.14 -8.35
C SER A 204 3.71 -12.21 -8.84
N TYR A 205 4.97 -12.15 -8.38
CA TYR A 205 6.09 -12.95 -8.85
C TYR A 205 6.72 -13.75 -7.70
N ARG A 206 7.23 -14.96 -7.99
CA ARG A 206 7.77 -15.92 -7.01
C ARG A 206 8.88 -16.78 -7.60
N ALA A 207 9.79 -17.25 -6.74
CA ALA A 207 10.78 -18.27 -7.07
C ALA A 207 10.26 -19.68 -6.73
N ILE A 208 10.56 -20.66 -7.56
CA ILE A 208 10.11 -22.06 -7.41
C ILE A 208 11.27 -22.93 -6.88
N PRO A 209 11.01 -23.87 -5.93
CA PRO A 209 12.00 -24.85 -5.49
C PRO A 209 12.59 -25.69 -6.65
N SER A 210 13.91 -25.84 -6.70
CA SER A 210 14.62 -26.66 -7.69
C SER A 210 15.77 -27.45 -7.05
N ASN A 211 16.26 -28.48 -7.75
CA ASN A 211 17.45 -29.23 -7.31
C ASN A 211 18.73 -28.38 -7.22
N GLU A 212 18.76 -27.23 -7.90
CA GLU A 212 19.92 -26.32 -7.98
C GLU A 212 19.90 -25.27 -6.86
N ASN A 213 18.72 -24.90 -6.36
CA ASN A 213 18.55 -23.95 -5.26
C ASN A 213 18.12 -24.57 -3.92
N LYS A 214 17.83 -25.88 -3.87
CA LYS A 214 17.45 -26.65 -2.66
C LYS A 214 18.27 -26.32 -1.40
N ASP A 215 19.59 -26.15 -1.53
CA ASP A 215 20.52 -25.97 -0.41
C ASP A 215 20.47 -24.53 0.17
N TRP A 216 19.65 -23.66 -0.41
CA TRP A 216 19.28 -22.35 0.11
C TRP A 216 17.89 -22.32 0.76
N ILE A 217 16.99 -23.29 0.53
CA ILE A 217 15.58 -23.16 0.92
C ILE A 217 15.41 -23.39 2.42
N SER A 218 14.86 -22.41 3.14
CA SER A 218 14.56 -22.53 4.58
C SER A 218 13.07 -22.61 4.91
N SER A 219 12.20 -22.15 4.01
CA SER A 219 10.76 -22.47 4.04
C SER A 219 10.13 -22.38 2.65
N THR A 220 9.06 -23.16 2.46
CA THR A 220 8.14 -23.02 1.32
C THR A 220 6.76 -22.54 1.79
N CYS A 221 5.95 -22.11 0.83
CA CYS A 221 4.56 -21.71 1.04
C CYS A 221 3.74 -22.18 -0.16
N ASN A 222 2.44 -22.44 0.02
CA ASN A 222 1.55 -22.90 -1.04
C ASN A 222 0.54 -21.81 -1.42
N TYR A 223 0.46 -21.50 -2.71
CA TYR A 223 -0.54 -20.60 -3.27
C TYR A 223 -0.81 -20.99 -4.74
N GLY A 224 -1.71 -21.95 -4.94
CA GLY A 224 -1.91 -22.70 -6.20
C GLY A 224 -0.77 -23.68 -6.50
N GLU A 225 0.47 -23.19 -6.43
CA GLU A 225 1.71 -23.94 -6.52
C GLU A 225 2.55 -23.78 -5.25
N SER A 226 3.62 -24.57 -5.09
CA SER A 226 4.56 -24.42 -3.97
C SER A 226 5.73 -23.50 -4.38
N PHE A 227 5.98 -22.46 -3.60
CA PHE A 227 7.00 -21.45 -3.87
C PHE A 227 7.95 -21.25 -2.69
N ILE A 228 9.13 -20.69 -2.94
CA ILE A 228 10.13 -20.37 -1.92
C ILE A 228 9.66 -19.16 -1.12
N SER A 229 9.34 -19.34 0.17
CA SER A 229 8.94 -18.25 1.07
C SER A 229 10.11 -17.68 1.87
N SER A 230 11.18 -18.46 2.07
CA SER A 230 12.45 -17.96 2.61
C SER A 230 13.67 -18.77 2.18
N ILE A 231 14.83 -18.13 2.20
CA ILE A 231 16.14 -18.75 2.02
C ILE A 231 17.04 -18.52 3.25
N ARG A 232 17.98 -19.44 3.47
CA ARG A 232 19.07 -19.37 4.46
C ARG A 232 20.30 -20.09 3.91
N ARG A 233 21.48 -19.47 4.01
CA ARG A 233 22.77 -20.13 3.84
C ARG A 233 23.84 -19.38 4.63
N GLY A 234 24.42 -20.02 5.64
CA GLY A 234 25.27 -19.32 6.61
C GLY A 234 24.49 -18.19 7.29
N ASN A 235 25.05 -17.00 7.33
CA ASN A 235 24.46 -15.77 7.86
C ASN A 235 23.60 -15.00 6.83
N VAL A 236 23.42 -15.56 5.62
CA VAL A 236 22.64 -14.96 4.54
C VAL A 236 21.21 -15.48 4.59
N HIS A 237 20.26 -14.61 4.93
CA HIS A 237 18.83 -14.89 4.93
C HIS A 237 18.09 -14.03 3.91
N ALA A 238 16.96 -14.52 3.41
CA ALA A 238 15.96 -13.64 2.81
C ALA A 238 14.55 -14.23 2.96
N VAL A 239 13.53 -13.38 2.93
CA VAL A 239 12.11 -13.72 3.09
C VAL A 239 11.28 -13.08 1.98
N GLN A 240 10.30 -13.81 1.42
CA GLN A 240 9.39 -13.30 0.40
C GLN A 240 8.19 -12.54 1.01
N PHE A 241 7.83 -12.87 2.26
CA PHE A 241 6.87 -12.12 3.06
C PHE A 241 7.49 -10.85 3.67
N HIS A 242 6.66 -9.92 4.13
CA HIS A 242 7.09 -8.69 4.81
C HIS A 242 7.01 -8.85 6.33
N PRO A 243 8.11 -9.11 7.06
CA PRO A 243 8.07 -9.23 8.51
C PRO A 243 7.66 -7.90 9.21
N GLU A 244 8.01 -6.75 8.66
CA GLU A 244 7.55 -5.42 9.11
C GLU A 244 6.05 -5.17 8.89
N LYS A 245 5.36 -6.08 8.20
CA LYS A 245 3.90 -6.10 7.99
C LYS A 245 3.22 -7.34 8.57
N SER A 246 3.98 -8.27 9.16
CA SER A 246 3.47 -9.56 9.67
C SER A 246 3.09 -9.51 11.16
N GLY A 247 2.84 -8.32 11.72
CA GLY A 247 2.64 -8.12 13.16
C GLY A 247 3.79 -8.67 14.01
N GLU A 248 3.49 -9.10 15.24
CA GLU A 248 4.51 -9.69 16.13
C GLU A 248 5.17 -10.97 15.55
N VAL A 249 4.51 -11.71 14.65
CA VAL A 249 5.15 -12.87 13.99
C VAL A 249 6.39 -12.39 13.24
N GLY A 250 6.25 -11.36 12.42
CA GLY A 250 7.37 -10.76 11.69
C GLY A 250 8.32 -9.94 12.55
N LEU A 251 7.84 -9.24 13.59
CA LEU A 251 8.74 -8.63 14.58
C LEU A 251 9.59 -9.69 15.29
N SER A 252 9.10 -10.92 15.51
CA SER A 252 9.88 -12.01 16.08
C SER A 252 10.95 -12.57 15.12
N VAL A 253 10.68 -12.55 13.80
CA VAL A 253 11.67 -12.87 12.76
C VAL A 253 12.77 -11.81 12.70
N LEU A 254 12.40 -10.52 12.69
CA LEU A 254 13.36 -9.40 12.76
C LEU A 254 14.17 -9.44 14.05
N ARG A 255 13.51 -9.66 15.20
CA ARG A 255 14.16 -9.77 16.51
C ARG A 255 15.24 -10.84 16.50
N ARG A 256 14.98 -12.04 15.97
CA ARG A 256 16.00 -13.09 15.83
C ARG A 256 17.20 -12.69 14.97
N PHE A 257 16.96 -12.10 13.80
CA PHE A 257 18.05 -11.66 12.92
C PHE A 257 18.94 -10.58 13.57
N LEU A 258 18.37 -9.78 14.47
CA LEU A 258 19.03 -8.64 15.11
C LEU A 258 19.68 -8.98 16.46
N ASP A 259 19.03 -9.85 17.25
CA ASP A 259 19.47 -10.43 18.51
C ASP A 259 18.85 -11.85 18.68
N PRO A 260 19.62 -12.92 18.40
CA PRO A 260 19.15 -14.30 18.51
C PRO A 260 18.72 -14.78 19.92
N LYS A 261 18.76 -13.93 20.96
CA LYS A 261 18.53 -14.32 22.37
C LYS A 261 17.22 -13.80 22.98
N SER A 262 16.44 -12.98 22.26
CA SER A 262 15.29 -12.25 22.85
C SER A 262 13.90 -12.87 22.54
N PRO A 263 13.05 -13.15 23.55
CA PRO A 263 11.74 -13.82 23.38
C PRO A 263 10.59 -12.89 22.92
N PRO A 264 9.46 -13.45 22.39
CA PRO A 264 8.35 -12.71 21.77
C PRO A 264 7.21 -12.21 22.70
N LYS A 265 6.38 -11.25 22.22
CA LYS A 265 5.20 -10.64 22.89
C LYS A 265 4.15 -10.06 21.90
N GLN A 266 2.88 -10.48 21.93
CA GLN A 266 1.85 -10.18 20.89
C GLN A 266 0.73 -9.17 21.26
N VAL A 267 0.38 -8.22 20.36
CA VAL A 267 -0.90 -7.45 20.20
C VAL A 267 -0.94 -6.79 18.77
N VAL A 268 -2.07 -6.67 18.00
CA VAL A 268 -2.06 -6.33 16.52
C VAL A 268 -3.41 -5.76 15.89
N ILE A 269 -3.42 -5.13 14.65
CA ILE A 269 -4.48 -4.95 13.52
C ILE A 269 -5.27 -3.59 13.14
N ALA A 270 -6.37 -3.66 12.32
CA ALA A 270 -7.62 -2.86 11.98
C ALA A 270 -7.81 -1.33 11.58
N CYS A 271 -8.99 -0.98 10.99
CA CYS A 271 -9.27 0.04 9.92
C CYS A 271 -10.27 1.20 10.22
N LEU A 272 -10.06 2.45 9.69
CA LEU A 272 -10.88 3.65 10.00
C LEU A 272 -11.07 4.75 8.92
N ASP A 273 -12.18 5.49 9.03
CA ASP A 273 -12.49 6.70 8.22
C ASP A 273 -11.82 7.99 8.72
N VAL A 274 -11.30 8.83 7.82
CA VAL A 274 -10.69 10.13 8.18
C VAL A 274 -11.36 11.28 7.44
N ARG A 275 -12.15 12.06 8.19
CA ARG A 275 -12.88 13.24 7.69
C ARG A 275 -12.28 14.53 8.25
N THR A 276 -12.61 15.68 7.65
CA THR A 276 -12.36 17.00 8.25
C THR A 276 -13.66 17.54 8.85
N ASN A 277 -13.63 18.15 10.03
CA ASN A 277 -14.77 18.91 10.58
C ASN A 277 -14.78 20.38 10.10
N ASP A 278 -15.85 21.13 10.42
CA ASP A 278 -15.99 22.55 10.05
C ASP A 278 -14.90 23.48 10.65
N LYS A 279 -14.15 23.01 11.66
CA LYS A 279 -13.02 23.74 12.27
C LYS A 279 -11.66 23.42 11.60
N GLY A 280 -11.59 22.43 10.70
CA GLY A 280 -10.36 21.97 10.05
C GLY A 280 -9.67 20.78 10.73
N ASP A 281 -10.21 20.21 11.82
CA ASP A 281 -9.64 19.04 12.49
C ASP A 281 -9.91 17.75 11.71
N LEU A 282 -8.94 16.84 11.75
CA LEU A 282 -9.13 15.45 11.33
C LEU A 282 -9.94 14.69 12.40
N VAL A 283 -11.05 14.07 12.00
CA VAL A 283 -11.97 13.33 12.88
C VAL A 283 -12.38 12.01 12.26
N VAL A 284 -12.55 11.01 13.12
CA VAL A 284 -13.27 9.77 12.80
C VAL A 284 -14.73 9.97 13.16
N THR A 285 -15.64 9.68 12.24
CA THR A 285 -17.08 9.81 12.43
C THR A 285 -17.71 8.44 12.64
N LYS A 286 -18.71 8.32 13.51
CA LYS A 286 -19.66 7.21 13.37
C LYS A 286 -20.27 7.30 11.98
N GLY A 287 -20.15 6.24 11.19
CA GLY A 287 -20.92 6.13 9.95
C GLY A 287 -22.39 5.99 10.32
N ASP A 288 -23.15 7.06 10.13
CA ASP A 288 -24.59 7.10 9.79
C ASP A 288 -25.00 8.57 9.55
N GLN A 289 -25.25 8.92 8.28
CA GLN A 289 -25.65 10.25 7.78
C GLN A 289 -24.63 11.41 7.93
N TYR A 290 -24.93 12.53 7.26
CA TYR A 290 -24.01 13.64 6.94
C TYR A 290 -24.14 14.86 7.88
N ASP A 291 -24.15 14.67 9.21
CA ASP A 291 -24.06 15.81 10.15
C ASP A 291 -23.25 15.42 11.41
N VAL A 292 -22.27 16.24 11.80
CA VAL A 292 -21.26 15.88 12.80
C VAL A 292 -21.04 17.02 13.81
N ARG A 293 -21.97 17.16 14.76
CA ARG A 293 -21.95 18.25 15.76
C ARG A 293 -21.71 17.72 17.17
N GLU A 294 -20.52 17.99 17.71
CA GLU A 294 -20.30 18.05 19.15
C GLU A 294 -20.04 19.51 19.56
N GLN A 295 -20.77 20.01 20.55
CA GLN A 295 -20.62 21.39 21.02
C GLN A 295 -19.53 21.50 22.08
N SER A 296 -18.38 22.06 21.71
CA SER A 296 -17.40 22.59 22.67
C SER A 296 -16.69 23.84 22.13
N ASN A 297 -16.51 24.81 23.03
CA ASN A 297 -15.93 26.12 22.77
C ASN A 297 -14.55 26.22 23.41
N GLU A 298 -13.48 26.08 22.62
CA GLU A 298 -12.17 26.69 22.85
C GLU A 298 -11.33 26.62 21.57
N ASN A 299 -10.37 27.53 21.41
CA ASN A 299 -9.61 27.74 20.17
C ASN A 299 -8.17 27.22 20.30
N GLU A 300 -8.00 25.89 20.32
CA GLU A 300 -6.72 25.23 20.03
C GLU A 300 -6.89 24.25 18.85
N VAL A 301 -5.79 23.96 18.15
CA VAL A 301 -5.80 23.37 16.80
C VAL A 301 -5.04 22.04 16.77
N ARG A 302 -5.55 21.07 15.98
CA ARG A 302 -5.05 19.68 15.75
C ARG A 302 -5.48 18.64 16.79
N ASN A 303 -6.70 18.12 16.65
CA ASN A 303 -7.08 16.82 17.23
C ASN A 303 -6.53 15.62 16.41
N LEU A 304 -5.21 15.57 16.16
CA LEU A 304 -4.55 14.53 15.36
C LEU A 304 -4.58 13.13 15.99
N GLY A 305 -4.88 13.03 17.28
CA GLY A 305 -4.91 11.76 18.01
C GLY A 305 -5.98 10.81 17.47
N LYS A 306 -7.24 11.25 17.32
CA LYS A 306 -8.38 10.36 17.03
C LYS A 306 -8.15 9.35 15.87
N PRO A 307 -7.60 9.72 14.69
CA PRO A 307 -7.25 8.74 13.65
C PRO A 307 -6.10 7.80 14.03
N VAL A 308 -5.02 8.31 14.62
CA VAL A 308 -3.81 7.53 14.92
C VAL A 308 -4.04 6.60 16.11
N ASP A 309 -4.69 7.10 17.16
CA ASP A 309 -5.09 6.36 18.35
C ASP A 309 -6.12 5.29 18.01
N LEU A 310 -7.04 5.55 17.06
CA LEU A 310 -7.97 4.52 16.60
C LEU A 310 -7.26 3.49 15.72
N ALA A 311 -6.36 3.85 14.79
CA ALA A 311 -5.53 2.87 14.07
C ALA A 311 -4.65 2.05 15.02
N GLY A 312 -4.15 2.67 16.10
CA GLY A 312 -3.33 2.04 17.12
C GLY A 312 -4.11 1.22 18.15
N GLN A 313 -5.37 1.57 18.44
CA GLN A 313 -6.28 0.78 19.27
C GLN A 313 -6.80 -0.41 18.46
N TYR A 314 -7.21 -0.16 17.22
CA TYR A 314 -7.39 -1.21 16.26
C TYR A 314 -6.14 -2.07 16.14
N TYR A 315 -4.93 -1.52 16.24
CA TYR A 315 -3.70 -2.33 16.33
C TYR A 315 -3.57 -3.19 17.60
N LYS A 316 -4.69 -3.54 18.24
CA LYS A 316 -4.83 -4.49 19.34
C LYS A 316 -6.06 -5.44 19.23
N ASP A 317 -6.93 -5.38 18.20
CA ASP A 317 -8.37 -5.77 18.28
C ASP A 317 -8.95 -6.90 17.34
N GLY A 318 -8.16 -7.65 16.54
CA GLY A 318 -8.57 -8.90 15.82
C GLY A 318 -8.96 -8.91 14.31
N ALA A 319 -8.16 -8.33 13.40
CA ALA A 319 -8.39 -8.10 11.94
C ALA A 319 -7.07 -8.29 11.12
N ASP A 320 -6.80 -7.60 9.99
CA ASP A 320 -5.58 -7.84 9.17
C ASP A 320 -4.93 -6.67 8.38
N GLU A 321 -5.65 -5.60 8.08
CA GLU A 321 -5.18 -4.42 7.31
C GLU A 321 -5.87 -3.13 7.84
N ILE A 322 -5.27 -1.96 7.59
CA ILE A 322 -5.86 -0.64 7.89
C ILE A 322 -6.05 0.15 6.59
N SER A 323 -7.30 0.34 6.15
CA SER A 323 -7.61 1.33 5.11
C SER A 323 -7.95 2.69 5.73
N PHE A 324 -7.43 3.75 5.12
CA PHE A 324 -7.72 5.15 5.43
C PHE A 324 -8.44 5.80 4.25
N LEU A 325 -9.74 6.06 4.41
CA LEU A 325 -10.53 6.80 3.41
C LEU A 325 -10.37 8.30 3.65
N ASN A 326 -9.39 8.89 2.96
CA ASN A 326 -9.08 10.31 2.97
C ASN A 326 -10.06 11.10 2.10
N ILE A 327 -11.22 11.43 2.66
CA ILE A 327 -12.22 12.28 1.99
C ILE A 327 -11.92 13.79 2.13
N THR A 328 -10.74 14.15 2.67
CA THR A 328 -10.46 15.52 3.12
C THR A 328 -10.23 16.49 1.96
N GLY A 329 -10.76 17.71 2.11
CA GLY A 329 -10.82 18.71 1.05
C GLY A 329 -9.52 19.48 0.76
N PHE A 330 -8.37 19.07 1.29
CA PHE A 330 -7.11 19.84 1.30
C PHE A 330 -6.38 19.91 -0.06
N ARG A 331 -7.10 20.25 -1.13
CA ARG A 331 -6.58 20.36 -2.51
C ARG A 331 -5.57 21.51 -2.68
N ASP A 332 -5.62 22.50 -1.81
CA ASP A 332 -4.85 23.74 -1.91
C ASP A 332 -3.52 23.69 -1.14
N PHE A 333 -3.30 22.65 -0.32
CA PHE A 333 -2.09 22.49 0.49
C PHE A 333 -0.93 21.88 -0.31
N PRO A 334 0.33 22.27 -0.04
CA PRO A 334 1.50 21.56 -0.56
C PRO A 334 1.50 20.09 -0.15
N LEU A 335 1.93 19.20 -1.06
CA LEU A 335 1.83 17.74 -0.91
C LEU A 335 2.40 17.20 0.43
N GLY A 336 3.54 17.73 0.89
CA GLY A 336 4.19 17.29 2.14
C GLY A 336 3.52 17.80 3.43
N ASP A 337 2.64 18.80 3.33
CA ASP A 337 1.91 19.41 4.45
C ASP A 337 0.49 18.85 4.62
N LEU A 338 0.04 17.97 3.71
CA LEU A 338 -1.26 17.31 3.79
C LEU A 338 -1.46 16.61 5.15
N PRO A 339 -2.54 16.89 5.91
CA PRO A 339 -2.74 16.28 7.22
C PRO A 339 -2.77 14.73 7.20
N MET A 340 -3.24 14.11 6.11
CA MET A 340 -3.24 12.66 5.93
C MET A 340 -1.82 12.05 5.89
N ILE A 341 -0.84 12.80 5.36
CA ILE A 341 0.57 12.39 5.36
C ILE A 341 1.10 12.29 6.80
N GLN A 342 0.68 13.18 7.70
CA GLN A 342 1.05 13.10 9.12
C GLN A 342 0.36 11.92 9.82
N VAL A 343 -0.91 11.62 9.51
CA VAL A 343 -1.63 10.46 10.07
C VAL A 343 -0.93 9.14 9.73
N LEU A 344 -0.53 8.93 8.47
CA LEU A 344 0.23 7.75 8.06
C LEU A 344 1.60 7.69 8.75
N ARG A 345 2.28 8.83 8.89
CA ARG A 345 3.58 8.90 9.56
C ARG A 345 3.49 8.45 11.02
N TYR A 346 2.55 9.00 11.80
CA TYR A 346 2.39 8.59 13.21
C TYR A 346 1.79 7.17 13.36
N THR A 347 0.89 6.75 12.47
CA THR A 347 0.34 5.38 12.49
C THR A 347 1.44 4.34 12.30
N SER A 348 2.24 4.50 11.24
CA SER A 348 3.32 3.57 10.88
C SER A 348 4.46 3.47 11.90
N GLU A 349 4.48 4.30 12.95
CA GLU A 349 5.44 4.18 14.06
C GLU A 349 5.07 3.07 15.05
N ASN A 350 3.79 2.68 15.13
CA ASN A 350 3.29 1.70 16.10
C ASN A 350 2.42 0.59 15.48
N VAL A 351 2.15 0.63 14.16
CA VAL A 351 1.32 -0.33 13.44
C VAL A 351 2.15 -1.12 12.43
N PHE A 352 2.20 -2.44 12.60
CA PHE A 352 2.99 -3.38 11.79
C PHE A 352 2.10 -4.35 11.00
N VAL A 353 1.08 -3.81 10.34
CA VAL A 353 0.23 -4.43 9.30
C VAL A 353 0.15 -3.48 8.09
N PRO A 354 -0.39 -3.93 6.93
CA PRO A 354 -0.55 -3.06 5.77
C PRO A 354 -1.43 -1.83 6.05
N LEU A 355 -1.00 -0.69 5.51
CA LEU A 355 -1.72 0.57 5.53
C LEU A 355 -2.12 0.96 4.09
N THR A 356 -3.40 1.05 3.82
CA THR A 356 -3.95 1.49 2.53
C THR A 356 -4.49 2.90 2.65
N VAL A 357 -4.27 3.76 1.66
CA VAL A 357 -4.80 5.13 1.65
C VAL A 357 -5.56 5.42 0.37
N GLY A 358 -6.85 5.74 0.49
CA GLY A 358 -7.73 6.07 -0.62
C GLY A 358 -8.15 7.53 -0.60
N GLY A 359 -8.23 8.16 -1.77
CA GLY A 359 -8.69 9.55 -1.90
C GLY A 359 -7.56 10.58 -1.96
N GLY A 360 -7.63 11.45 -2.98
CA GLY A 360 -6.64 12.50 -3.26
C GLY A 360 -5.48 12.08 -4.16
N ILE A 361 -5.29 10.79 -4.45
CA ILE A 361 -4.25 10.30 -5.37
C ILE A 361 -4.69 10.53 -6.82
N ARG A 362 -4.20 11.62 -7.41
CA ARG A 362 -4.40 12.07 -8.79
C ARG A 362 -3.40 13.19 -9.11
N ASP A 363 -3.33 13.62 -10.37
CA ASP A 363 -2.63 14.84 -10.75
C ASP A 363 -3.30 16.07 -10.10
N PHE A 364 -2.51 17.01 -9.54
CA PHE A 364 -3.01 18.30 -9.05
C PHE A 364 -1.94 19.40 -9.04
N THR A 365 -2.38 20.65 -8.85
CA THR A 365 -1.52 21.82 -8.64
C THR A 365 -1.87 22.44 -7.30
N ASP A 366 -0.88 22.72 -6.45
CA ASP A 366 -1.09 23.34 -5.13
C ASP A 366 -1.27 24.88 -5.23
N ALA A 367 -1.61 25.53 -4.11
CA ALA A 367 -1.80 26.99 -4.07
C ALA A 367 -0.52 27.81 -4.33
N THR A 368 0.66 27.18 -4.42
CA THR A 368 1.92 27.84 -4.84
C THR A 368 2.11 27.81 -6.36
N GLY A 369 1.22 27.12 -7.09
CA GLY A 369 1.33 26.88 -8.52
C GLY A 369 2.22 25.69 -8.87
N ARG A 370 2.66 24.88 -7.90
CA ARG A 370 3.44 23.67 -8.18
C ARG A 370 2.51 22.52 -8.57
N TYR A 371 2.73 21.99 -9.76
CA TYR A 371 2.15 20.74 -10.23
C TYR A 371 2.81 19.52 -9.56
N TYR A 372 2.00 18.50 -9.28
CA TYR A 372 2.41 17.15 -8.89
C TYR A 372 1.65 16.13 -9.73
N SER A 373 2.38 15.18 -10.29
CA SER A 373 1.80 13.99 -10.93
C SER A 373 1.25 13.02 -9.88
N SER A 374 0.22 12.26 -10.23
CA SER A 374 -0.34 11.14 -9.46
C SER A 374 0.74 10.17 -8.96
N LEU A 375 1.80 9.95 -9.74
CA LEU A 375 2.97 9.15 -9.36
C LEU A 375 3.81 9.79 -8.23
N GLU A 376 4.02 11.12 -8.24
CA GLU A 376 4.66 11.83 -7.12
C GLU A 376 3.78 11.82 -5.86
N VAL A 377 2.47 11.98 -6.02
CA VAL A 377 1.50 11.92 -4.92
C VAL A 377 1.53 10.55 -4.25
N ALA A 378 1.45 9.47 -5.04
CA ALA A 378 1.58 8.11 -4.54
C ALA A 378 2.95 7.87 -3.87
N ALA A 379 4.04 8.35 -4.46
CA ALA A 379 5.38 8.21 -3.90
C ALA A 379 5.54 8.86 -2.51
N GLU A 380 4.90 10.01 -2.27
CA GLU A 380 4.91 10.65 -0.95
C GLU A 380 4.02 9.92 0.07
N TYR A 381 2.88 9.37 -0.36
CA TYR A 381 2.05 8.50 0.48
C TYR A 381 2.80 7.22 0.91
N PHE A 382 3.48 6.54 -0.02
CA PHE A 382 4.29 5.35 0.29
C PHE A 382 5.44 5.67 1.25
N ARG A 383 6.21 6.74 1.01
CA ARG A 383 7.30 7.18 1.91
C ARG A 383 6.81 7.61 3.29
N SER A 384 5.55 8.03 3.38
CA SER A 384 4.91 8.45 4.62
C SER A 384 4.26 7.31 5.41
N GLY A 385 4.20 6.10 4.86
CA GLY A 385 3.84 4.89 5.61
C GLY A 385 2.79 3.99 4.95
N ALA A 386 2.15 4.41 3.86
CA ALA A 386 1.23 3.55 3.12
C ALA A 386 1.97 2.43 2.37
N ASP A 387 1.31 1.29 2.17
CA ASP A 387 1.78 0.13 1.40
C ASP A 387 1.00 -0.01 0.08
N LYS A 388 -0.28 0.36 0.09
CA LYS A 388 -1.15 0.40 -1.09
C LYS A 388 -1.87 1.76 -1.17
N ILE A 389 -2.18 2.22 -2.37
CA ILE A 389 -3.07 3.37 -2.61
C ILE A 389 -4.40 2.89 -3.16
N SER A 390 -5.49 3.63 -2.91
CA SER A 390 -6.80 3.38 -3.52
C SER A 390 -7.26 4.53 -4.40
N ILE A 391 -7.52 4.21 -5.68
CA ILE A 391 -7.91 5.14 -6.73
C ILE A 391 -9.41 4.93 -7.02
N GLY A 392 -10.20 6.00 -6.89
CA GLY A 392 -11.63 6.00 -7.23
C GLY A 392 -11.88 6.57 -8.62
N SER A 393 -12.42 7.79 -8.69
CA SER A 393 -12.94 8.38 -9.93
C SER A 393 -11.96 8.46 -11.11
N ASP A 394 -10.65 8.59 -10.85
CA ASP A 394 -9.63 8.60 -11.92
C ASP A 394 -9.53 7.25 -12.65
N ALA A 395 -9.74 6.14 -11.94
CA ALA A 395 -9.80 4.81 -12.53
C ALA A 395 -11.03 4.63 -13.44
N VAL A 396 -12.15 5.29 -13.12
CA VAL A 396 -13.36 5.28 -13.97
C VAL A 396 -13.11 6.01 -15.28
N TYR A 397 -12.49 7.19 -15.23
CA TYR A 397 -12.14 7.94 -16.45
C TYR A 397 -11.06 7.21 -17.29
N ALA A 398 -10.08 6.57 -16.65
CA ALA A 398 -9.08 5.75 -17.33
C ALA A 398 -9.71 4.52 -18.01
N ALA A 399 -10.68 3.86 -17.35
CA ALA A 399 -11.43 2.74 -17.92
C ALA A 399 -12.33 3.15 -19.09
N GLU A 400 -13.05 4.28 -19.00
CA GLU A 400 -13.86 4.81 -20.10
C GLU A 400 -13.02 5.06 -21.36
N GLU A 401 -11.84 5.69 -21.24
CA GLU A 401 -10.98 5.95 -22.40
C GLU A 401 -10.27 4.67 -22.89
N PHE A 402 -9.92 3.72 -22.00
CA PHE A 402 -9.37 2.43 -22.40
C PHE A 402 -10.37 1.57 -23.17
N ILE A 403 -11.62 1.44 -22.70
CA ILE A 403 -12.70 0.71 -23.39
C ILE A 403 -12.98 1.34 -24.76
N LYS A 404 -12.99 2.68 -24.83
CA LYS A 404 -13.23 3.45 -26.06
C LYS A 404 -12.10 3.37 -27.09
N SER A 405 -10.85 3.22 -26.66
CA SER A 405 -9.67 3.23 -27.54
C SER A 405 -9.09 1.84 -27.83
N GLY A 406 -9.31 0.87 -26.93
CA GLY A 406 -8.65 -0.44 -26.95
C GLY A 406 -7.14 -0.41 -26.63
N VAL A 407 -6.59 0.73 -26.19
CA VAL A 407 -5.13 0.94 -26.09
C VAL A 407 -4.71 1.43 -24.71
N LYS A 408 -3.77 0.70 -24.10
CA LYS A 408 -3.07 1.13 -22.87
C LYS A 408 -2.17 2.33 -23.20
N THR A 409 -2.42 3.46 -22.55
CA THR A 409 -1.80 4.75 -22.87
C THR A 409 -0.41 4.94 -22.25
N GLY A 410 -0.10 4.16 -21.20
CA GLY A 410 1.07 4.33 -20.34
C GLY A 410 1.01 5.57 -19.42
N LYS A 411 -0.13 6.28 -19.37
CA LYS A 411 -0.29 7.62 -18.78
C LYS A 411 -1.33 7.71 -17.65
N SER A 412 -2.28 6.79 -17.52
CA SER A 412 -3.22 6.84 -16.39
C SER A 412 -2.48 6.61 -15.06
N SER A 413 -3.07 7.06 -13.95
CA SER A 413 -2.51 6.84 -12.61
C SER A 413 -2.26 5.35 -12.34
N LEU A 414 -3.21 4.49 -12.71
CA LEU A 414 -3.10 3.02 -12.68
C LEU A 414 -1.82 2.53 -13.38
N GLU A 415 -1.63 2.89 -14.65
CA GLU A 415 -0.50 2.44 -15.48
C GLU A 415 0.84 3.02 -15.01
N GLN A 416 0.86 4.27 -14.53
CA GLN A 416 2.08 4.92 -14.06
C GLN A 416 2.58 4.31 -12.75
N ILE A 417 1.67 4.04 -11.82
CA ILE A 417 2.01 3.64 -10.45
C ILE A 417 2.29 2.14 -10.39
N SER A 418 1.48 1.30 -11.05
CA SER A 418 1.72 -0.15 -11.17
C SER A 418 3.07 -0.47 -11.85
N ARG A 419 3.45 0.28 -12.89
CA ARG A 419 4.75 0.13 -13.58
C ARG A 419 5.98 0.40 -12.68
N VAL A 420 5.81 1.13 -11.57
CA VAL A 420 6.91 1.48 -10.64
C VAL A 420 6.86 0.64 -9.37
N TYR A 421 5.67 0.47 -8.79
CA TYR A 421 5.47 -0.16 -7.49
C TYR A 421 4.87 -1.59 -7.56
N GLY A 422 4.57 -2.07 -8.77
CA GLY A 422 3.84 -3.31 -9.04
C GLY A 422 2.32 -3.14 -8.88
N ASN A 423 1.53 -3.98 -9.56
CA ASN A 423 0.07 -3.95 -9.47
C ASN A 423 -0.42 -4.02 -8.01
N GLN A 424 0.25 -4.80 -7.16
CA GLN A 424 -0.08 -4.99 -5.75
C GLN A 424 -0.10 -3.71 -4.89
N ALA A 425 0.47 -2.60 -5.37
CA ALA A 425 0.41 -1.30 -4.71
C ALA A 425 -0.84 -0.46 -5.10
N VAL A 426 -1.65 -0.94 -6.05
CA VAL A 426 -2.75 -0.20 -6.68
C VAL A 426 -4.09 -0.91 -6.44
N VAL A 427 -4.88 -0.38 -5.50
CA VAL A 427 -6.28 -0.74 -5.27
C VAL A 427 -7.18 0.19 -6.07
N VAL A 428 -8.32 -0.32 -6.57
CA VAL A 428 -9.37 0.52 -7.16
C VAL A 428 -10.63 0.49 -6.31
N SER A 429 -11.12 1.66 -5.89
CA SER A 429 -12.42 1.80 -5.23
C SER A 429 -13.52 1.91 -6.29
N ILE A 430 -14.36 0.88 -6.37
CA ILE A 430 -15.56 0.87 -7.22
C ILE A 430 -16.75 1.22 -6.35
N ASP A 431 -17.48 2.28 -6.74
CA ASP A 431 -18.67 2.80 -6.05
C ASP A 431 -19.91 2.60 -6.94
N PRO A 432 -20.53 1.40 -6.96
CA PRO A 432 -21.66 1.07 -7.80
C PRO A 432 -23.00 1.29 -7.09
N ARG A 433 -24.05 1.50 -7.90
CA ARG A 433 -25.45 1.41 -7.48
C ARG A 433 -26.22 0.44 -8.38
N ARG A 434 -27.15 -0.32 -7.81
CA ARG A 434 -27.97 -1.30 -8.52
C ARG A 434 -29.03 -0.59 -9.38
N VAL A 435 -29.17 -1.00 -10.63
CA VAL A 435 -30.15 -0.47 -11.59
C VAL A 435 -30.92 -1.65 -12.20
N TYR A 436 -32.18 -1.79 -11.81
CA TYR A 436 -33.07 -2.84 -12.31
C TYR A 436 -33.48 -2.59 -13.78
N VAL A 437 -33.67 -3.68 -14.52
CA VAL A 437 -34.13 -3.70 -15.93
C VAL A 437 -35.17 -4.81 -16.11
N ASN A 438 -36.00 -4.72 -17.15
CA ASN A 438 -37.01 -5.74 -17.43
C ASN A 438 -36.43 -6.86 -18.30
N ASP A 439 -35.63 -6.47 -19.29
CA ASP A 439 -34.91 -7.37 -20.19
C ASP A 439 -33.39 -7.14 -20.08
N PRO A 440 -32.55 -8.20 -20.10
CA PRO A 440 -31.11 -8.05 -20.17
C PRO A 440 -30.60 -7.19 -21.34
N ASP A 441 -31.33 -7.14 -22.46
CA ASP A 441 -30.96 -6.36 -23.64
C ASP A 441 -31.42 -4.87 -23.56
N ASP A 442 -32.08 -4.43 -22.46
CA ASP A 442 -32.46 -3.03 -22.20
C ASP A 442 -31.24 -2.08 -22.14
N VAL A 443 -30.04 -2.60 -21.86
CA VAL A 443 -28.80 -1.82 -21.66
C VAL A 443 -27.56 -2.49 -22.28
N PRO A 444 -26.54 -1.72 -22.73
CA PRO A 444 -25.32 -2.26 -23.34
C PRO A 444 -24.27 -2.77 -22.33
N TYR A 445 -24.66 -3.01 -21.07
CA TYR A 445 -23.77 -3.36 -19.96
C TYR A 445 -24.10 -4.76 -19.43
N LYS A 446 -23.19 -5.36 -18.68
CA LYS A 446 -23.38 -6.68 -18.09
C LYS A 446 -24.51 -6.70 -17.05
N VAL A 447 -25.69 -7.11 -17.52
CA VAL A 447 -26.84 -7.47 -16.68
C VAL A 447 -26.63 -8.86 -16.07
N ILE A 448 -27.11 -9.05 -14.84
CA ILE A 448 -27.30 -10.34 -14.19
C ILE A 448 -28.77 -10.54 -13.81
N ARG A 449 -29.17 -11.80 -13.58
CA ARG A 449 -30.37 -12.09 -12.80
C ARG A 449 -30.06 -11.88 -11.32
N VAL A 450 -30.90 -11.14 -10.62
CA VAL A 450 -30.74 -10.88 -9.17
C VAL A 450 -31.36 -11.99 -8.32
N THR A 451 -30.81 -12.22 -7.14
CA THR A 451 -31.40 -13.14 -6.15
C THR A 451 -32.66 -12.56 -5.51
N ASN A 452 -32.67 -11.24 -5.26
CA ASN A 452 -33.82 -10.50 -4.74
C ASN A 452 -34.42 -9.60 -5.85
N PRO A 453 -35.69 -9.81 -6.27
CA PRO A 453 -36.33 -9.01 -7.31
C PRO A 453 -36.47 -7.52 -6.98
N GLY A 454 -36.57 -6.70 -8.01
CA GLY A 454 -36.80 -5.25 -7.90
C GLY A 454 -38.21 -4.87 -7.40
N PRO A 455 -38.44 -3.58 -7.10
CA PRO A 455 -39.69 -3.09 -6.49
C PRO A 455 -40.96 -3.36 -7.31
N ASN A 456 -40.84 -3.53 -8.62
CA ASN A 456 -41.94 -3.84 -9.55
C ASN A 456 -41.92 -5.32 -10.01
N GLY A 457 -41.05 -6.15 -9.43
CA GLY A 457 -40.86 -7.56 -9.78
C GLY A 457 -39.69 -7.84 -10.73
N GLU A 458 -38.89 -6.83 -11.07
CA GLU A 458 -37.76 -6.92 -12.01
C GLU A 458 -36.81 -8.05 -11.62
N GLN A 459 -36.57 -9.00 -12.55
CA GLN A 459 -35.71 -10.16 -12.30
C GLN A 459 -34.23 -9.89 -12.57
N TYR A 460 -33.90 -8.72 -13.13
CA TYR A 460 -32.61 -8.42 -13.71
C TYR A 460 -32.09 -7.05 -13.25
N ALA A 461 -30.77 -6.92 -13.10
CA ALA A 461 -30.12 -5.65 -12.81
C ALA A 461 -28.71 -5.59 -13.39
N TRP A 462 -28.23 -4.37 -13.63
CA TRP A 462 -26.81 -4.05 -13.79
C TRP A 462 -26.38 -3.09 -12.67
N TYR A 463 -25.07 -2.85 -12.56
CA TYR A 463 -24.50 -2.03 -11.49
C TYR A 463 -23.81 -0.82 -12.07
N GLN A 464 -24.47 0.34 -12.05
CA GLN A 464 -23.93 1.57 -12.60
C GLN A 464 -22.84 2.13 -11.69
N CYS A 465 -21.65 2.37 -12.23
CA CYS A 465 -20.57 3.02 -11.49
C CYS A 465 -20.83 4.51 -11.26
N THR A 466 -20.28 5.04 -10.18
CA THR A 466 -20.31 6.46 -9.85
C THR A 466 -18.91 7.06 -9.71
N VAL A 467 -18.85 8.39 -9.76
CA VAL A 467 -17.67 9.21 -9.48
C VAL A 467 -18.02 10.33 -8.52
N SER A 468 -17.00 11.07 -8.07
CA SER A 468 -17.15 12.11 -7.05
C SER A 468 -17.74 11.61 -5.72
N GLY A 469 -17.51 10.34 -5.37
CA GLY A 469 -18.03 9.69 -4.16
C GLY A 469 -19.55 9.58 -4.18
N GLY A 470 -20.08 8.67 -4.99
CA GLY A 470 -21.52 8.39 -5.14
C GLY A 470 -22.35 9.44 -5.91
N ARG A 471 -21.85 10.67 -6.09
CA ARG A 471 -22.67 11.82 -6.51
C ARG A 471 -22.97 11.91 -8.01
N GLU A 472 -22.13 11.36 -8.87
CA GLU A 472 -22.29 11.42 -10.33
C GLU A 472 -22.30 9.99 -10.90
N GLY A 473 -23.37 9.58 -11.58
CA GLY A 473 -23.43 8.29 -12.26
C GLY A 473 -22.77 8.34 -13.64
N ARG A 474 -22.01 7.29 -14.00
CA ARG A 474 -21.27 7.21 -15.27
C ARG A 474 -21.89 6.21 -16.24
N PRO A 475 -21.64 6.32 -17.56
CA PRO A 475 -22.09 5.37 -18.58
C PRO A 475 -21.17 4.13 -18.64
N ILE A 476 -20.93 3.48 -17.50
CA ILE A 476 -20.11 2.26 -17.37
C ILE A 476 -20.65 1.41 -16.21
N GLY A 477 -20.70 0.09 -16.41
CA GLY A 477 -21.08 -0.86 -15.37
C GLY A 477 -19.89 -1.35 -14.56
N ALA A 478 -20.15 -1.89 -13.37
CA ALA A 478 -19.12 -2.37 -12.45
C ALA A 478 -18.27 -3.51 -13.04
N TYR A 479 -18.87 -4.37 -13.87
CA TYR A 479 -18.18 -5.43 -14.59
C TYR A 479 -17.21 -4.87 -15.63
N GLU A 480 -17.65 -3.95 -16.48
CA GLU A 480 -16.82 -3.31 -17.50
C GLU A 480 -15.66 -2.54 -16.86
N LEU A 481 -15.93 -1.81 -15.78
CA LEU A 481 -14.91 -1.12 -14.99
C LEU A 481 -13.90 -2.10 -14.39
N ALA A 482 -14.35 -3.17 -13.73
CA ALA A 482 -13.48 -4.16 -13.10
C ALA A 482 -12.52 -4.83 -14.11
N LYS A 483 -13.03 -5.22 -15.29
CA LYS A 483 -12.19 -5.75 -16.38
C LYS A 483 -11.20 -4.72 -16.92
N ALA A 484 -11.61 -3.47 -17.07
CA ALA A 484 -10.75 -2.42 -17.60
C ALA A 484 -9.62 -2.03 -16.63
N VAL A 485 -9.88 -1.93 -15.32
CA VAL A 485 -8.85 -1.51 -14.35
C VAL A 485 -7.83 -2.60 -14.05
N GLU A 486 -8.24 -3.87 -14.08
CA GLU A 486 -7.34 -5.02 -14.08
C GLU A 486 -6.32 -4.93 -15.22
N GLU A 487 -6.79 -4.69 -16.45
CA GLU A 487 -5.92 -4.52 -17.62
C GLU A 487 -5.01 -3.28 -17.49
N LEU A 488 -5.47 -2.19 -16.86
CA LEU A 488 -4.69 -0.97 -16.64
C LEU A 488 -3.68 -1.06 -15.46
N GLY A 489 -3.60 -2.19 -14.78
CA GLY A 489 -2.57 -2.45 -13.77
C GLY A 489 -3.03 -2.36 -12.32
N ALA A 490 -4.33 -2.37 -12.04
CA ALA A 490 -4.82 -2.63 -10.69
C ALA A 490 -4.35 -4.00 -10.19
N GLY A 491 -4.09 -4.12 -8.90
CA GLY A 491 -3.77 -5.39 -8.23
C GLY A 491 -4.83 -5.83 -7.23
N GLU A 492 -5.85 -5.03 -6.98
CA GLU A 492 -6.95 -5.32 -6.04
C GLU A 492 -8.15 -4.40 -6.31
N ILE A 493 -9.36 -4.90 -6.06
CA ILE A 493 -10.60 -4.09 -6.13
C ILE A 493 -11.20 -3.96 -4.74
N LEU A 494 -11.38 -2.72 -4.27
CA LEU A 494 -12.27 -2.39 -3.16
C LEU A 494 -13.69 -2.18 -3.72
N LEU A 495 -14.57 -3.16 -3.52
CA LEU A 495 -15.91 -3.17 -4.10
C LEU A 495 -16.94 -2.73 -3.05
N ASN A 496 -17.31 -1.46 -3.09
CA ASN A 496 -18.37 -0.91 -2.23
C ASN A 496 -19.76 -1.26 -2.80
N CYS A 497 -20.82 -0.96 -2.05
CA CYS A 497 -22.20 -1.01 -2.51
C CYS A 497 -22.96 0.21 -1.96
N ILE A 498 -23.33 1.16 -2.83
CA ILE A 498 -24.01 2.40 -2.41
C ILE A 498 -25.36 2.10 -1.74
N ASP A 499 -26.09 1.12 -2.25
CA ASP A 499 -27.41 0.73 -1.74
C ASP A 499 -27.33 -0.04 -0.39
N CYS A 500 -26.15 -0.54 -0.04
CA CYS A 500 -25.87 -1.31 1.17
C CYS A 500 -25.22 -0.47 2.28
N ASP A 501 -24.63 0.67 1.97
CA ASP A 501 -23.85 1.43 2.94
C ASP A 501 -24.71 1.93 4.12
N GLY A 502 -24.12 1.88 5.32
CA GLY A 502 -24.80 2.08 6.61
C GLY A 502 -25.87 1.05 6.98
N GLN A 503 -26.36 0.21 6.05
CA GLN A 503 -27.58 -0.59 6.28
C GLN A 503 -27.45 -1.69 7.35
N GLY A 504 -26.26 -2.28 7.50
CA GLY A 504 -26.01 -3.39 8.45
C GLY A 504 -26.75 -4.70 8.13
N LYS A 505 -27.14 -4.92 6.86
CA LYS A 505 -28.02 -6.03 6.40
C LYS A 505 -27.29 -7.12 5.59
N GLY A 506 -25.97 -7.07 5.52
CA GLY A 506 -25.15 -7.94 4.68
C GLY A 506 -24.54 -7.20 3.49
N PHE A 507 -23.60 -7.86 2.82
CA PHE A 507 -23.02 -7.38 1.56
C PHE A 507 -23.96 -7.69 0.39
N ASP A 508 -23.85 -6.97 -0.74
CA ASP A 508 -24.53 -7.37 -1.98
C ASP A 508 -23.80 -8.58 -2.59
N THR A 509 -24.25 -9.79 -2.24
CA THR A 509 -23.66 -11.04 -2.74
C THR A 509 -23.87 -11.24 -4.25
N ASP A 510 -24.93 -10.69 -4.85
CA ASP A 510 -25.12 -10.71 -6.31
C ASP A 510 -24.00 -9.89 -7.00
N LEU A 511 -23.73 -8.67 -6.50
CA LEU A 511 -22.67 -7.77 -6.97
C LEU A 511 -21.28 -8.35 -6.73
N VAL A 512 -20.99 -8.76 -5.49
CA VAL A 512 -19.66 -9.28 -5.12
C VAL A 512 -19.34 -10.52 -5.94
N LYS A 513 -20.32 -11.42 -6.16
CA LYS A 513 -20.16 -12.59 -7.03
C LYS A 513 -19.92 -12.21 -8.49
N LEU A 514 -20.70 -11.28 -9.05
CA LEU A 514 -20.52 -10.81 -10.44
C LEU A 514 -19.09 -10.31 -10.67
N ILE A 515 -18.55 -9.51 -9.76
CA ILE A 515 -17.19 -8.97 -9.91
C ILE A 515 -16.14 -10.04 -9.60
N SER A 516 -16.28 -10.78 -8.51
CA SER A 516 -15.32 -11.83 -8.13
C SER A 516 -15.15 -12.89 -9.21
N ASP A 517 -16.22 -13.24 -9.92
CA ASP A 517 -16.20 -14.29 -10.94
C ASP A 517 -15.73 -13.77 -12.31
N SER A 518 -15.43 -12.46 -12.43
CA SER A 518 -15.04 -11.80 -13.69
C SER A 518 -13.55 -11.45 -13.82
N VAL A 519 -12.86 -11.17 -12.70
CA VAL A 519 -11.45 -10.74 -12.68
C VAL A 519 -10.51 -11.85 -12.20
N GLY A 520 -9.21 -11.72 -12.48
CA GLY A 520 -8.11 -12.51 -11.89
C GLY A 520 -7.43 -11.83 -10.70
N ILE A 521 -7.66 -10.54 -10.44
CA ILE A 521 -7.16 -9.84 -9.24
C ILE A 521 -8.06 -10.06 -8.00
N PRO A 522 -7.52 -9.96 -6.76
CA PRO A 522 -8.29 -9.99 -5.52
C PRO A 522 -9.43 -8.94 -5.46
N VAL A 523 -10.53 -9.31 -4.80
CA VAL A 523 -11.71 -8.45 -4.59
C VAL A 523 -12.06 -8.39 -3.10
N ILE A 524 -12.11 -7.19 -2.54
CA ILE A 524 -12.55 -6.88 -1.18
C ILE A 524 -14.05 -6.56 -1.24
N ALA A 525 -14.89 -7.36 -0.57
CA ALA A 525 -16.30 -7.02 -0.35
C ALA A 525 -16.42 -5.89 0.68
N SER A 526 -17.19 -4.84 0.39
CA SER A 526 -17.34 -3.66 1.26
C SER A 526 -18.79 -3.16 1.24
N SER A 527 -19.14 -2.37 2.27
CA SER A 527 -20.49 -1.81 2.54
C SER A 527 -21.54 -2.85 2.97
N GLY A 528 -22.32 -2.53 4.00
CA GLY A 528 -23.47 -3.34 4.45
C GLY A 528 -23.21 -4.39 5.55
N ALA A 529 -21.95 -4.70 5.88
CA ALA A 529 -21.59 -5.55 7.02
C ALA A 529 -22.27 -5.12 8.33
N GLY A 530 -22.69 -6.09 9.16
CA GLY A 530 -23.59 -5.86 10.30
C GLY A 530 -23.33 -6.80 11.49
N THR A 531 -23.14 -8.09 11.21
CA THR A 531 -22.83 -9.14 12.20
C THR A 531 -21.72 -10.06 11.66
N PRO A 532 -21.12 -10.96 12.47
CA PRO A 532 -20.16 -11.97 12.00
C PRO A 532 -20.66 -12.86 10.86
N GLU A 533 -21.96 -13.19 10.85
CA GLU A 533 -22.58 -14.06 9.85
C GLU A 533 -22.44 -13.52 8.42
N HIS A 534 -22.55 -12.20 8.24
CA HIS A 534 -22.37 -11.55 6.93
C HIS A 534 -20.97 -11.75 6.35
N PHE A 535 -19.95 -11.97 7.19
CA PHE A 535 -18.59 -12.30 6.73
C PHE A 535 -18.53 -13.76 6.27
N SER A 536 -19.10 -14.70 7.03
CA SER A 536 -19.18 -16.10 6.57
C SER A 536 -20.01 -16.24 5.30
N GLU A 537 -21.13 -15.52 5.18
CA GLU A 537 -22.00 -15.55 4.01
C GLU A 537 -21.26 -15.13 2.74
N VAL A 538 -20.52 -14.01 2.77
CA VAL A 538 -19.83 -13.53 1.56
C VAL A 538 -18.68 -14.43 1.14
N PHE A 539 -17.98 -15.09 2.08
CA PHE A 539 -16.95 -16.09 1.76
C PHE A 539 -17.51 -17.47 1.37
N GLU A 540 -18.69 -17.87 1.88
CA GLU A 540 -19.38 -19.11 1.51
C GLU A 540 -20.08 -19.03 0.15
N THR A 541 -20.49 -17.83 -0.30
CA THR A 541 -21.31 -17.64 -1.52
C THR A 541 -20.59 -16.99 -2.70
N THR A 542 -19.45 -16.34 -2.49
CA THR A 542 -18.72 -15.58 -3.51
C THR A 542 -17.23 -15.95 -3.53
N ASN A 543 -16.49 -15.52 -4.57
CA ASN A 543 -15.03 -15.67 -4.62
C ASN A 543 -14.30 -14.41 -4.09
N ALA A 544 -14.89 -13.70 -3.10
CA ALA A 544 -14.26 -12.57 -2.43
C ALA A 544 -12.95 -12.99 -1.73
N SER A 545 -11.93 -12.14 -1.80
CA SER A 545 -10.59 -12.39 -1.23
C SER A 545 -10.40 -11.73 0.13
N ALA A 546 -11.21 -10.72 0.46
CA ALA A 546 -11.30 -10.11 1.77
C ALA A 546 -12.69 -9.48 1.97
N ALA A 547 -13.00 -9.10 3.20
CA ALA A 547 -14.24 -8.40 3.56
C ALA A 547 -13.91 -7.23 4.49
N LEU A 548 -14.43 -6.04 4.18
CA LEU A 548 -14.18 -4.78 4.88
C LEU A 548 -15.45 -4.29 5.55
N ALA A 549 -15.31 -3.87 6.81
CA ALA A 549 -16.34 -3.14 7.55
C ALA A 549 -15.73 -1.97 8.30
N ALA A 550 -16.50 -0.89 8.43
CA ALA A 550 -16.14 0.30 9.18
C ALA A 550 -17.05 0.49 10.40
N GLY A 551 -18.30 0.91 10.17
CA GLY A 551 -19.26 1.33 11.21
C GLY A 551 -19.34 0.40 12.43
N ILE A 552 -19.59 -0.90 12.23
CA ILE A 552 -19.73 -1.87 13.33
C ILE A 552 -18.51 -1.96 14.26
N PHE A 553 -17.30 -1.75 13.73
CA PHE A 553 -16.06 -1.73 14.49
C PHE A 553 -15.87 -0.37 15.18
N HIS A 554 -16.15 0.74 14.47
CA HIS A 554 -16.03 2.11 15.02
C HIS A 554 -16.99 2.32 16.19
N ARG A 555 -18.17 1.71 16.11
CA ARG A 555 -19.25 1.78 17.10
C ARG A 555 -19.10 0.70 18.20
N LYS A 556 -18.15 -0.24 18.06
CA LYS A 556 -17.93 -1.41 18.94
C LYS A 556 -19.16 -2.29 19.13
N GLU A 557 -19.95 -2.43 18.06
CA GLU A 557 -21.14 -3.29 18.00
C GLU A 557 -20.75 -4.75 17.74
N VAL A 558 -19.71 -4.97 16.94
CA VAL A 558 -19.12 -6.29 16.67
C VAL A 558 -17.61 -6.23 16.99
N PRO A 559 -17.10 -6.98 17.97
CA PRO A 559 -15.66 -7.15 18.16
C PRO A 559 -15.04 -7.90 16.98
N ILE A 560 -13.91 -7.45 16.46
CA ILE A 560 -13.34 -8.04 15.24
C ILE A 560 -12.83 -9.46 15.50
N GLN A 561 -12.28 -9.70 16.70
CA GLN A 561 -11.99 -11.02 17.24
C GLN A 561 -13.18 -11.99 17.13
N SER A 562 -14.43 -11.55 17.39
CA SER A 562 -15.61 -12.40 17.26
C SER A 562 -15.95 -12.77 15.81
N VAL A 563 -15.57 -11.91 14.85
CA VAL A 563 -15.67 -12.24 13.42
C VAL A 563 -14.67 -13.34 13.07
N LYS A 564 -13.43 -13.27 13.59
CA LYS A 564 -12.42 -14.31 13.36
C LYS A 564 -12.75 -15.64 14.03
N GLU A 565 -13.24 -15.60 15.26
CA GLU A 565 -13.70 -16.80 15.98
C GLU A 565 -14.86 -17.48 15.23
N HIS A 566 -15.86 -16.72 14.78
CA HIS A 566 -16.95 -17.22 13.94
C HIS A 566 -16.47 -17.80 12.60
N LEU A 567 -15.56 -17.12 11.89
CA LEU A 567 -14.99 -17.63 10.64
C LEU A 567 -14.20 -18.93 10.85
N LEU A 568 -13.43 -19.02 11.94
CA LEU A 568 -12.69 -20.23 12.30
C LEU A 568 -13.63 -21.39 12.68
N GLU A 569 -14.74 -21.12 13.38
CA GLU A 569 -15.80 -22.10 13.64
C GLU A 569 -16.51 -22.58 12.37
N LYS A 570 -16.62 -21.72 11.34
CA LYS A 570 -17.07 -22.09 9.99
C LYS A 570 -16.02 -22.85 9.16
N GLY A 571 -14.79 -23.02 9.67
CA GLY A 571 -13.68 -23.64 8.94
C GLY A 571 -13.05 -22.73 7.87
N ILE A 572 -13.33 -21.43 7.89
CA ILE A 572 -12.70 -20.43 7.03
C ILE A 572 -11.38 -20.02 7.69
N GLU A 573 -10.26 -20.18 6.98
CA GLU A 573 -8.93 -19.92 7.53
C GLU A 573 -8.72 -18.42 7.76
N VAL A 574 -8.38 -18.06 9.00
CA VAL A 574 -8.08 -16.69 9.43
C VAL A 574 -6.83 -16.67 10.30
N ARG A 575 -6.05 -15.59 10.18
CA ARG A 575 -4.87 -15.38 11.02
C ARG A 575 -5.30 -14.92 12.43
N MET A 576 -4.90 -15.67 13.45
CA MET A 576 -5.13 -15.35 14.87
C MET A 576 -3.93 -14.60 15.49
#